data_AF-A0A0W8G764-F1
#
_entry.id   AF-A0A0W8G764-F1
#
_cell.length_a   1.000
_cell.length_b   1.000
_cell.length_c   1.000
_cell.angle_alpha   90.00
_cell.angle_beta   90.00
_cell.angle_gamma   90.00
#
_symmetry.space_group_name_H-M   'P 1'
#
loop_
_entity.id
_entity.type
_entity.pdbx_description
1 polymer ?
#
loop_
_entity_poly.entity_id
_entity_poly.type
_entity_poly.pdbx_seq_one_letter_code
_entity_poly.pdbx_strand_id
1 'polypeptide(L)'
;MKLSRAAAPSLLSIGIAALCLAVFLLALPAHEARAMAKRPAKTPAMEQADQLMPETLKVDVDRMAGEYREIKGRLEEADNRLLDVERRMAAETTQAGKDALASLHADAKAEQARLIQEAETMKIELDYMREVLRTKIKEYRD
;
A
#
# COMPACT_ATOMS: atom_id res chain seq x y z
N MET A 1 64.26 6.45 10.40
CA MET A 1 63.62 6.30 9.07
C MET A 1 62.66 5.11 9.20
N LYS A 2 61.42 5.26 9.68
CA LYS A 2 60.15 5.64 9.00
C LYS A 2 59.93 5.02 7.61
N LEU A 3 59.18 3.91 7.55
CA LEU A 3 58.16 3.54 6.54
C LEU A 3 57.14 2.62 7.26
N SER A 4 56.05 3.19 7.79
CA SER A 4 54.69 3.16 7.24
C SER A 4 53.94 1.83 7.41
N ARG A 5 53.33 1.66 8.60
CA ARG A 5 52.14 0.82 8.82
C ARG A 5 50.90 1.67 8.54
N ALA A 6 50.41 1.69 7.30
CA ALA A 6 49.13 2.33 6.99
C ALA A 6 48.57 1.82 5.66
N ALA A 7 48.17 0.54 5.62
CA ALA A 7 47.39 0.00 4.50
C ALA A 7 46.55 -1.22 4.92
N ALA A 8 46.07 -1.25 6.17
CA ALA A 8 45.35 -2.40 6.72
C ALA A 8 43.88 -2.18 7.16
N PRO A 9 43.27 -0.96 7.19
CA PRO A 9 41.88 -0.86 7.64
C PRO A 9 40.83 -0.99 6.53
N SER A 10 41.18 -0.91 5.24
CA SER A 10 40.17 -0.87 4.15
C SER A 10 39.69 -2.24 3.64
N LEU A 11 40.45 -3.32 3.83
CA LEU A 11 40.04 -4.66 3.38
C LEU A 11 39.16 -5.38 4.39
N LEU A 12 39.28 -5.06 5.68
CA LEU A 12 38.50 -5.67 6.75
C LEU A 12 37.06 -5.13 6.80
N SER A 13 36.83 -3.85 6.48
CA SER A 13 35.48 -3.28 6.48
C SER A 13 34.62 -3.80 5.31
N ILE A 14 35.23 -4.06 4.15
CA ILE A 14 34.53 -4.62 2.98
C ILE A 14 34.13 -6.08 3.23
N GLY A 15 35.00 -6.87 3.88
CA GLY A 15 34.69 -8.26 4.24
C GLY A 15 33.52 -8.37 5.23
N ILE A 16 33.43 -7.46 6.20
CA ILE A 16 32.33 -7.43 7.17
C ILE A 16 31.03 -6.94 6.52
N ALA A 17 31.09 -5.92 5.65
CA ALA A 17 29.91 -5.45 4.92
C ALA A 17 29.32 -6.55 4.01
N ALA A 18 30.15 -7.33 3.33
CA ALA A 18 29.72 -8.45 2.49
C ALA A 18 29.15 -9.62 3.31
N LEU A 19 29.72 -9.92 4.48
CA LEU A 19 29.18 -10.92 5.41
C LEU A 19 27.86 -10.49 6.04
N CYS A 20 27.71 -9.21 6.39
CA CYS A 20 26.45 -8.67 6.89
C CYS A 20 25.36 -8.66 5.80
N LEU A 21 25.69 -8.38 4.53
CA LEU A 21 24.74 -8.46 3.41
C LEU A 21 24.35 -9.91 3.10
N ALA A 22 25.29 -10.85 3.17
CA ALA A 22 25.00 -12.27 2.98
C ALA A 22 24.15 -12.85 4.13
N VAL A 23 24.38 -12.42 5.37
CA VAL A 23 23.55 -12.80 6.52
C VAL A 23 22.19 -12.11 6.46
N PHE A 24 22.09 -10.87 5.99
CA PHE A 24 20.79 -10.19 5.80
C PHE A 24 19.97 -10.82 4.67
N LEU A 25 20.62 -11.33 3.62
CA LEU A 25 19.96 -12.09 2.54
C LEU A 25 19.60 -13.53 2.95
N LEU A 26 20.34 -14.15 3.88
CA LEU A 26 20.02 -15.47 4.44
C LEU A 26 19.08 -15.40 5.66
N ALA A 27 18.94 -14.23 6.29
CA ALA A 27 18.03 -13.94 7.39
C ALA A 27 16.81 -13.09 6.98
N LEU A 28 16.65 -12.78 5.69
CA LEU A 28 15.35 -12.48 5.12
C LEU A 28 14.54 -13.76 5.24
N PRO A 29 13.67 -13.84 6.24
CA PRO A 29 13.19 -15.11 6.70
C PRO A 29 12.29 -15.70 5.63
N ALA A 30 12.24 -17.02 5.60
CA ALA A 30 11.14 -17.82 5.08
C ALA A 30 9.75 -17.49 5.71
N HIS A 31 9.59 -16.30 6.29
CA HIS A 31 8.37 -15.58 6.62
C HIS A 31 7.61 -15.16 5.34
N GLU A 32 8.31 -14.66 4.31
CA GLU A 32 7.64 -14.22 3.07
C GLU A 32 7.30 -15.39 2.15
N ALA A 33 8.09 -16.47 2.15
CA ALA A 33 7.74 -17.71 1.46
C ALA A 33 6.61 -18.51 2.17
N ARG A 34 6.33 -18.17 3.44
CA ARG A 34 5.15 -18.63 4.19
C ARG A 34 4.02 -17.59 4.21
N ALA A 35 4.03 -16.61 3.31
CA ALA A 35 2.80 -16.09 2.72
C ALA A 35 2.19 -17.15 1.77
N MET A 36 2.06 -18.38 2.30
CA MET A 36 1.07 -19.33 1.83
C MET A 36 -0.22 -18.55 1.71
N ALA A 37 -0.72 -18.36 0.49
CA ALA A 37 -2.04 -18.74 0.01
C ALA A 37 -3.22 -18.67 1.01
N LYS A 38 -3.16 -17.82 2.02
CA LYS A 38 -4.30 -17.41 2.83
C LYS A 38 -4.97 -16.37 1.98
N ARG A 39 -6.06 -16.78 1.32
CA ARG A 39 -7.11 -15.84 0.95
C ARG A 39 -7.25 -14.87 2.13
N PRO A 40 -7.23 -13.54 1.90
CA PRO A 40 -7.41 -12.59 3.00
C PRO A 40 -8.61 -13.06 3.82
N ALA A 41 -8.46 -13.10 5.14
CA ALA A 41 -9.55 -13.52 6.02
C ALA A 41 -10.79 -12.75 5.61
N LYS A 42 -11.92 -13.45 5.42
CA LYS A 42 -13.16 -12.81 4.98
C LYS A 42 -13.47 -11.69 5.96
N THR A 43 -13.69 -10.49 5.44
CA THR A 43 -14.19 -9.39 6.25
C THR A 43 -15.65 -9.66 6.62
N PRO A 44 -16.21 -9.01 7.65
CA PRO A 44 -17.61 -9.18 8.01
C PRO A 44 -18.57 -8.93 6.83
N ALA A 45 -18.23 -8.00 5.92
CA ALA A 45 -19.01 -7.74 4.72
C ALA A 45 -19.00 -8.93 3.74
N MET A 46 -17.83 -9.57 3.57
CA MET A 46 -17.68 -10.77 2.74
C MET A 46 -18.45 -11.97 3.32
N GLU A 47 -18.48 -12.14 4.63
CA GLU A 47 -19.25 -13.21 5.28
C GLU A 47 -20.77 -12.99 5.16
N GLN A 48 -21.23 -11.74 5.23
CA GLN A 48 -22.64 -11.42 5.00
C GLN A 48 -23.06 -11.67 3.55
N ALA A 49 -22.21 -11.32 2.58
CA ALA A 49 -22.48 -11.53 1.16
C ALA A 49 -22.81 -12.99 0.80
N ASP A 50 -22.19 -13.96 1.48
CA ASP A 50 -22.44 -15.39 1.27
C ASP A 50 -23.87 -15.82 1.62
N GLN A 51 -24.55 -15.08 2.50
CA GLN A 51 -25.88 -15.43 3.03
C GLN A 51 -27.01 -14.72 2.29
N LEU A 52 -26.71 -13.68 1.51
CA LEU A 52 -27.72 -12.86 0.83
C LEU A 52 -28.28 -13.54 -0.42
N MET A 53 -29.50 -13.14 -0.78
CA MET A 53 -30.12 -13.44 -2.08
C MET A 53 -29.46 -12.61 -3.19
N PRO A 54 -29.48 -13.07 -4.46
CA PRO A 54 -28.85 -12.35 -5.57
C PRO A 54 -29.29 -10.89 -5.71
N GLU A 55 -30.58 -10.60 -5.51
CA GLU A 55 -31.17 -9.27 -5.70
C GLU A 55 -30.64 -8.29 -4.65
N THR A 56 -30.62 -8.70 -3.39
CA THR A 56 -30.09 -7.89 -2.28
C THR A 56 -28.58 -7.70 -2.43
N LEU A 57 -27.86 -8.78 -2.77
CA LEU A 57 -26.42 -8.72 -2.96
C LEU A 57 -26.02 -7.80 -4.12
N LYS A 58 -26.84 -7.73 -5.18
CA LYS A 58 -26.63 -6.79 -6.28
C LYS A 58 -26.69 -5.33 -5.82
N VAL A 59 -27.67 -4.98 -4.99
CA VAL A 59 -27.79 -3.62 -4.44
C VAL A 59 -26.55 -3.26 -3.62
N ASP A 60 -26.06 -4.18 -2.80
CA ASP A 60 -24.86 -3.95 -2.00
C ASP A 60 -23.58 -3.83 -2.84
N VAL A 61 -23.45 -4.66 -3.89
CA VAL A 61 -22.35 -4.55 -4.86
C VAL A 61 -22.38 -3.19 -5.57
N ASP A 62 -23.55 -2.72 -6.00
CA ASP A 62 -23.69 -1.44 -6.69
C ASP A 62 -23.38 -0.26 -5.76
N ARG A 63 -23.84 -0.31 -4.50
CA ARG A 63 -23.51 0.68 -3.46
C ARG A 63 -22.01 0.75 -3.22
N MET A 64 -21.38 -0.39 -2.95
CA MET A 64 -19.94 -0.43 -2.65
C MET A 64 -19.09 -0.07 -3.87
N ALA A 65 -19.55 -0.35 -5.09
CA ALA A 65 -18.91 0.15 -6.31
C ALA A 65 -19.02 1.68 -6.45
N GLY A 66 -20.06 2.30 -5.90
CA GLY A 66 -20.17 3.76 -5.75
C GLY A 66 -19.12 4.29 -4.79
N GLU A 67 -19.08 3.77 -3.56
CA GLU A 67 -18.12 4.16 -2.52
C GLU A 67 -16.67 4.01 -2.99
N TYR A 68 -16.36 2.91 -3.69
CA TYR A 68 -15.03 2.70 -4.26
C TYR A 68 -14.63 3.77 -5.29
N ARG A 69 -15.58 4.24 -6.10
CA ARG A 69 -15.34 5.33 -7.06
C ARG A 69 -15.11 6.66 -6.34
N GLU A 70 -15.83 6.93 -5.26
CA GLU A 70 -15.62 8.14 -4.46
C GLU A 70 -14.23 8.16 -3.82
N ILE A 71 -13.77 7.04 -3.25
CA ILE A 71 -12.41 6.93 -2.71
C ILE A 71 -11.36 7.16 -3.80
N LYS A 72 -11.58 6.62 -5.00
CA LYS A 72 -10.69 6.91 -6.15
C LYS A 72 -10.66 8.39 -6.50
N GLY A 73 -11.80 9.06 -6.54
CA GLY A 73 -11.85 10.51 -6.78
C GLY A 73 -11.07 11.30 -5.71
N ARG A 74 -11.23 10.92 -4.44
CA ARG A 74 -10.46 11.51 -3.33
C ARG A 74 -8.96 11.25 -3.45
N LEU A 75 -8.56 10.06 -3.93
CA LEU A 75 -7.16 9.73 -4.17
C LEU A 75 -6.58 10.59 -5.29
N GLU A 76 -7.30 10.78 -6.39
CA GLU A 76 -6.90 11.69 -7.47
C GLU A 76 -6.77 13.15 -6.98
N GLU A 77 -7.65 13.60 -6.10
CA GLU A 77 -7.52 14.91 -5.45
C GLU A 77 -6.28 14.99 -4.55
N ALA A 78 -5.99 13.94 -3.78
CA ALA A 78 -4.81 13.88 -2.93
C ALA A 78 -3.51 13.90 -3.75
N ASP A 79 -3.47 13.17 -4.86
CA ASP A 79 -2.35 13.16 -5.81
C ASP A 79 -2.11 14.56 -6.40
N ASN A 80 -3.19 15.24 -6.81
CA ASN A 80 -3.10 16.61 -7.33
C ASN A 80 -2.61 17.60 -6.27
N ARG A 81 -3.03 17.45 -5.00
CA ARG A 81 -2.52 18.27 -3.90
C ARG A 81 -1.04 18.01 -3.65
N LEU A 82 -0.60 16.75 -3.68
CA LEU A 82 0.80 16.41 -3.50
C LEU A 82 1.67 17.04 -4.58
N LEU A 83 1.25 16.97 -5.85
CA LEU A 83 1.92 17.62 -6.97
C LEU A 83 1.99 19.14 -6.82
N ASP A 84 0.92 19.78 -6.32
CA ASP A 84 0.92 21.22 -6.05
C ASP A 84 1.91 21.59 -4.93
N VAL A 85 1.97 20.81 -3.85
CA VAL A 85 2.93 21.02 -2.77
C VAL A 85 4.37 20.83 -3.27
N GLU A 86 4.65 19.80 -4.07
CA GLU A 86 5.97 19.57 -4.67
C GLU A 86 6.41 20.73 -5.58
N ARG A 87 5.49 21.29 -6.37
CA ARG A 87 5.76 22.49 -7.18
C ARG A 87 6.09 23.71 -6.33
N ARG A 88 5.34 23.93 -5.25
CA ARG A 88 5.59 25.04 -4.31
C ARG A 88 6.91 24.86 -3.58
N MET A 89 7.25 23.63 -3.17
CA MET A 89 8.54 23.30 -2.54
C MET A 89 9.72 23.62 -3.46
N ALA A 90 9.59 23.33 -4.76
CA ALA A 90 10.63 23.63 -5.74
C ALA A 90 10.83 25.14 -5.97
N ALA A 91 9.77 25.94 -5.82
CA ALA A 91 9.80 27.39 -5.97
C ALA A 91 10.22 28.13 -4.69
N GLU A 92 10.13 27.49 -3.53
CA GLU A 92 10.39 28.13 -2.24
C GLU A 92 11.90 28.33 -1.98
N THR A 93 12.26 29.56 -1.67
CA THR A 93 13.66 29.96 -1.46
C THR A 93 14.02 30.14 0.01
N THR A 94 13.03 30.35 0.87
CA THR A 94 13.22 30.61 2.30
C THR A 94 13.26 29.31 3.11
N GLN A 95 14.08 29.25 4.16
CA GLN A 95 14.14 28.06 5.02
C GLN A 95 12.83 27.84 5.76
N ALA A 96 12.22 28.90 6.31
CA ALA A 96 10.94 28.82 7.00
C ALA A 96 9.81 28.32 6.08
N GLY A 97 9.77 28.76 4.82
CA GLY A 97 8.81 28.27 3.84
C GLY A 97 9.04 26.80 3.48
N LYS A 98 10.31 26.38 3.34
CA LYS A 98 10.66 24.97 3.08
C LYS A 98 10.21 24.05 4.21
N ASP A 99 10.44 24.46 5.45
CA ASP A 99 10.05 23.67 6.63
C ASP A 99 8.51 23.53 6.72
N ALA A 100 7.77 24.62 6.45
CA ALA A 100 6.31 24.59 6.42
C ALA A 100 5.76 23.69 5.30
N LEU A 101 6.32 23.78 4.09
CA LEU A 101 5.91 22.95 2.96
C LEU A 101 6.31 21.48 3.13
N ALA A 102 7.44 21.19 3.80
CA ALA A 102 7.84 19.83 4.11
C ALA A 102 6.85 19.14 5.06
N SER A 103 6.32 19.86 6.06
CA SER A 103 5.25 19.36 6.93
C SER A 103 3.98 19.07 6.13
N LEU A 104 3.55 20.02 5.29
CA LEU A 104 2.35 19.85 4.46
C LEU A 104 2.49 18.67 3.48
N HIS A 105 3.69 18.47 2.92
CA HIS A 105 3.99 17.33 2.05
C HIS A 105 3.93 16.00 2.80
N ALA A 106 4.42 15.93 4.04
CA ALA A 106 4.29 14.75 4.87
C ALA A 106 2.82 14.41 5.17
N ASP A 107 2.00 15.41 5.50
CA ASP A 107 0.57 15.25 5.75
C ASP A 107 -0.17 14.78 4.49
N ALA A 108 0.14 15.36 3.33
CA ALA A 108 -0.44 14.95 2.04
C ALA A 108 -0.07 13.50 1.69
N LYS A 109 1.17 13.08 1.92
CA LYS A 109 1.61 11.68 1.72
C LYS A 109 0.92 10.72 2.68
N ALA A 110 0.73 11.11 3.94
CA ALA A 110 0.03 10.28 4.92
C ALA A 110 -1.44 10.06 4.51
N GLU A 111 -2.13 11.12 4.06
CA GLU A 111 -3.50 10.98 3.58
C GLU A 111 -3.60 10.15 2.29
N GLN A 112 -2.67 10.34 1.34
CA GLN A 112 -2.59 9.52 0.13
C GLN A 112 -2.41 8.04 0.48
N ALA A 113 -1.48 7.70 1.39
CA ALA A 113 -1.26 6.32 1.84
C ALA A 113 -2.51 5.72 2.51
N ARG A 114 -3.21 6.51 3.34
CA ARG A 114 -4.46 6.10 3.98
C ARG A 114 -5.54 5.78 2.94
N LEU A 115 -5.72 6.65 1.94
CA LEU A 115 -6.69 6.48 0.86
C LEU A 115 -6.36 5.29 -0.05
N ILE A 116 -5.07 5.03 -0.33
CA ILE A 116 -4.63 3.85 -1.09
C ILE A 116 -5.04 2.58 -0.34
N GLN A 117 -4.72 2.49 0.95
CA GLN A 117 -5.07 1.32 1.76
C GLN A 117 -6.59 1.10 1.86
N GLU A 118 -7.35 2.18 2.01
CA GLU A 118 -8.82 2.17 2.01
C GLU A 118 -9.37 1.65 0.66
N ALA A 119 -8.84 2.16 -0.44
CA ALA A 119 -9.21 1.74 -1.79
C ALA A 119 -8.86 0.27 -2.06
N GLU A 120 -7.69 -0.20 -1.65
CA GLU A 120 -7.26 -1.58 -1.83
C GLU A 120 -8.17 -2.56 -1.06
N THR A 121 -8.47 -2.24 0.19
CA THR A 121 -9.37 -3.05 1.03
C THR A 121 -10.75 -3.14 0.38
N MET A 122 -11.32 -1.99 0.00
CA MET A 122 -12.65 -1.94 -0.61
C MET A 122 -12.70 -2.64 -1.98
N LYS A 123 -11.61 -2.58 -2.75
CA LYS A 123 -11.51 -3.31 -4.02
C LYS A 123 -11.57 -4.82 -3.81
N ILE A 124 -10.84 -5.35 -2.81
CA ILE A 124 -10.83 -6.77 -2.48
C ILE A 124 -12.24 -7.24 -2.10
N GLU A 125 -12.94 -6.47 -1.26
CA GLU A 125 -14.32 -6.76 -0.87
C GLU A 125 -15.27 -6.73 -2.06
N LEU A 126 -15.15 -5.72 -2.93
CA LEU A 126 -15.98 -5.58 -4.13
C LEU A 126 -15.78 -6.70 -5.13
N ASP A 127 -14.53 -7.08 -5.39
CA ASP A 127 -14.23 -8.19 -6.29
C ASP A 127 -14.77 -9.52 -5.74
N TYR A 128 -14.72 -9.72 -4.42
CA TYR A 128 -15.32 -10.87 -3.78
C TYR A 128 -16.85 -10.90 -3.91
N MET A 129 -17.53 -9.81 -3.54
CA MET A 129 -19.00 -9.74 -3.58
C MET A 129 -19.53 -9.91 -5.00
N ARG A 130 -18.81 -9.40 -6.01
CA ARG A 130 -19.13 -9.63 -7.43
C ARG A 130 -19.04 -11.10 -7.82
N GLU A 131 -18.04 -11.82 -7.32
CA GLU A 131 -17.89 -13.25 -7.61
C GLU A 131 -18.97 -14.08 -6.90
N VAL A 132 -19.32 -13.75 -5.65
CA VAL A 132 -20.44 -14.38 -4.95
C VAL A 132 -21.75 -14.11 -5.68
N LEU A 133 -22.01 -12.88 -6.11
CA LEU A 133 -23.19 -12.52 -6.89
C LEU A 133 -23.28 -13.32 -8.19
N ARG A 134 -22.18 -13.42 -8.92
CA ARG A 134 -22.09 -14.21 -10.15
C ARG A 134 -22.40 -15.69 -9.89
N THR A 135 -21.92 -16.23 -8.78
CA THR A 135 -22.14 -17.62 -8.39
C THR A 135 -23.60 -17.87 -8.04
N LYS A 136 -24.19 -17.04 -7.17
CA LYS A 136 -25.60 -17.14 -6.78
C LYS A 136 -26.54 -16.96 -7.98
N ILE A 137 -26.28 -16.03 -8.90
CA ILE A 137 -27.11 -15.87 -10.11
C ILE A 137 -27.12 -17.16 -10.95
N LYS A 138 -26.01 -17.91 -11.01
CA LYS A 138 -25.98 -19.19 -11.72
C LYS A 138 -26.80 -20.25 -10.97
N GLU A 139 -26.58 -20.39 -9.66
CA GLU A 139 -27.29 -21.36 -8.81
C GLU A 139 -28.81 -21.18 -8.80
N TYR A 140 -29.30 -19.95 -8.90
CA TYR A 140 -30.75 -19.65 -8.92
C TYR A 140 -31.38 -19.74 -10.31
N ARG A 141 -30.56 -19.83 -11.37
CA ARG A 141 -31.04 -19.92 -12.76
C ARG A 141 -31.12 -21.37 -13.26
N ASP A 142 -30.31 -22.26 -12.69
CA ASP A 142 -30.34 -23.72 -12.93
C ASP A 142 -31.44 -24.40 -12.09
#